data_AF-A0A8T3QUA6-F1
#
_entry.id   AF-A0A8T3QUA6-F1
#
_cell.length_a   1.000
_cell.length_b   1.000
_cell.length_c   1.000
_cell.angle_alpha   90.00
_cell.angle_beta   90.00
_cell.angle_gamma   90.00
#
_symmetry.space_group_name_H-M   'P 1'
#
loop_
_entity.id
_entity.type
_entity.pdbx_description
1 polymer ?
#
loop_
_entity_poly.entity_id
_entity_poly.type
_entity_poly.pdbx_seq_one_letter_code
_entity_poly.pdbx_strand_id
1 'polypeptide(L)'
;MRITFLGQAGLFVESKGASILCDPWFNPSFFGSWYPFPANDGIDPEAIGHPTFLYVSHLHHDHFDPRFLRDHVDKSATVLLPDYPLDELEKSLRRLGFTDFIQSRDLEPFQAGPFRLAIHALVAPTDGPIGDSALRIDDGEVRVLNMNDSRPIDPDKLLADGPLDALFLQFSGAIWYPMVYEYPDKAKEALGHKKRVAQLARAFRYIEMLDPAFVVPSAGPPCFLDPDLFEHNDLRDDPWNIFPDQPTFLDYIAEQGREGGRLMLPGTVAEVGRGRFEVTHPVDPASIFADKPAYLRSYQARKAESIAAERASWQGPRVDLLPVLKEWWDPLLEQADMICAGVADQVLLDVGDERVVIDFVAREVRRPTDGEEPRYQFFVARDLVDHLVRERVDDWVNELFLSMRFSARRRGAYNDYVYTFFKCLSVERLQYAEGFYAENGPSQGTFELAGYQVQRRCPHMKADLTRFAEVEDGIMTCRLHGWSWELASGRCLTSDGHPLYARLPGSEDLPAAGSAGGAGGGVGGVGVGGGGGTVPASIGDTERSRCG
;
A
#
# COMPACT_ATOMS: atom_id res chain seq x y z
N MET A 1 -25.05 8.92 -15.68
CA MET A 1 -24.55 7.76 -14.91
C MET A 1 -25.00 7.90 -13.47
N ARG A 2 -25.54 6.83 -12.86
CA ARG A 2 -25.93 6.79 -11.44
C ARG A 2 -24.89 6.00 -10.66
N ILE A 3 -24.42 6.52 -9.53
CA ILE A 3 -23.39 5.87 -8.69
C ILE A 3 -23.85 5.83 -7.24
N THR A 4 -23.98 4.64 -6.67
CA THR A 4 -24.19 4.47 -5.22
C THR A 4 -22.84 4.19 -4.56
N PHE A 5 -22.45 5.02 -3.59
CA PHE A 5 -21.23 4.80 -2.81
C PHE A 5 -21.50 3.80 -1.69
N LEU A 6 -20.70 2.74 -1.59
CA LEU A 6 -20.92 1.64 -0.65
C LEU A 6 -20.09 1.76 0.65
N GLY A 7 -19.19 2.75 0.71
CA GLY A 7 -18.19 2.92 1.76
C GLY A 7 -16.79 2.46 1.29
N GLN A 8 -15.74 3.00 1.92
CA GLN A 8 -14.35 2.74 1.53
C GLN A 8 -14.13 2.96 0.01
N ALA A 9 -13.79 1.92 -0.75
CA ALA A 9 -13.59 1.96 -2.20
C ALA A 9 -14.82 1.46 -2.99
N GLY A 10 -15.85 0.98 -2.31
CA GLY A 10 -16.97 0.29 -2.93
C GLY A 10 -17.92 1.23 -3.69
N LEU A 11 -18.23 0.87 -4.94
CA LEU A 11 -19.16 1.60 -5.82
C LEU A 11 -20.15 0.63 -6.47
N PHE A 12 -21.41 1.05 -6.60
CA PHE A 12 -22.36 0.42 -7.51
C PHE A 12 -22.74 1.42 -8.60
N VAL A 13 -22.24 1.18 -9.81
CA VAL A 13 -22.38 2.08 -10.96
C VAL A 13 -23.45 1.55 -11.90
N GLU A 14 -24.40 2.39 -12.30
CA GLU A 14 -25.50 2.05 -13.20
C GLU A 14 -25.56 3.01 -14.38
N SER A 15 -25.64 2.47 -15.58
CA SER A 15 -25.93 3.25 -16.79
C SER A 15 -26.53 2.39 -17.88
N LYS A 16 -27.49 2.94 -18.63
CA LYS A 16 -28.06 2.36 -19.85
C LYS A 16 -28.51 0.89 -19.70
N GLY A 17 -29.03 0.53 -18.53
CA GLY A 17 -29.56 -0.81 -18.23
C GLY A 17 -28.50 -1.86 -17.85
N ALA A 18 -27.25 -1.47 -17.62
CA ALA A 18 -26.20 -2.33 -17.08
C ALA A 18 -25.61 -1.73 -15.80
N SER A 19 -24.94 -2.56 -15.01
CA SER A 19 -24.32 -2.15 -13.76
C SER A 19 -22.93 -2.77 -13.52
N ILE A 20 -22.10 -2.07 -12.75
CA ILE A 20 -20.79 -2.53 -12.29
C ILE A 20 -20.75 -2.44 -10.77
N LEU A 21 -20.52 -3.56 -10.08
CA LEU A 21 -20.20 -3.59 -8.66
C LEU A 21 -18.68 -3.56 -8.50
N CYS A 22 -18.16 -2.54 -7.83
CA CYS A 22 -16.73 -2.34 -7.56
C CYS A 22 -16.45 -2.54 -6.08
N ASP A 23 -15.44 -3.34 -5.73
CA ASP A 23 -14.83 -3.48 -4.39
C ASP A 23 -15.85 -3.52 -3.21
N PRO A 24 -16.83 -4.44 -3.20
CA PRO A 24 -17.85 -4.45 -2.17
C PRO A 24 -17.31 -5.00 -0.84
N TRP A 25 -17.14 -4.14 0.17
CA TRP A 25 -16.64 -4.50 1.50
C TRP A 25 -17.66 -4.22 2.62
N PHE A 26 -18.07 -5.25 3.37
CA PHE A 26 -19.14 -5.17 4.39
C PHE A 26 -18.81 -5.90 5.70
N ASN A 27 -17.85 -6.82 5.68
CA ASN A 27 -17.43 -7.59 6.85
C ASN A 27 -16.16 -6.99 7.49
N PRO A 28 -15.89 -7.24 8.78
CA PRO A 28 -14.60 -6.88 9.37
C PRO A 28 -13.42 -7.49 8.60
N SER A 29 -12.29 -6.76 8.54
CA SER A 29 -11.06 -7.20 7.86
C SER A 29 -9.85 -7.14 8.80
N PHE A 30 -8.78 -7.83 8.41
CA PHE A 30 -7.46 -7.79 9.04
C PHE A 30 -7.51 -8.09 10.53
N PHE A 31 -7.88 -9.33 10.87
CA PHE A 31 -8.18 -9.72 12.25
C PHE A 31 -9.13 -8.74 12.95
N GLY A 32 -10.28 -8.43 12.34
CA GLY A 32 -11.33 -7.61 12.92
C GLY A 32 -10.87 -6.24 13.42
N SER A 33 -9.83 -5.68 12.79
CA SER A 33 -9.31 -4.37 13.15
C SER A 33 -10.01 -3.26 12.38
N TRP A 34 -10.31 -3.49 11.10
CA TRP A 34 -10.90 -2.50 10.20
C TRP A 34 -12.37 -2.80 9.97
N TYR A 35 -13.17 -1.74 9.99
CA TYR A 35 -14.57 -1.72 9.64
C TYR A 35 -14.85 -0.56 8.66
N PRO A 36 -15.83 -0.69 7.75
CA PRO A 36 -16.23 0.39 6.87
C PRO A 36 -16.57 1.66 7.66
N PHE A 37 -16.03 2.81 7.24
CA PHE A 37 -16.33 4.11 7.84
C PHE A 37 -16.79 5.14 6.77
N PRO A 38 -17.94 5.78 6.99
CA PRO A 38 -18.97 5.46 7.98
C PRO A 38 -19.54 4.03 7.82
N ALA A 39 -20.38 3.60 8.76
CA ALA A 39 -21.03 2.30 8.70
C ALA A 39 -21.89 2.15 7.43
N ASN A 40 -21.77 1.01 6.75
CA ASN A 40 -22.54 0.68 5.55
C ASN A 40 -23.65 -0.35 5.79
N ASP A 41 -23.95 -0.66 7.06
CA ASP A 41 -24.99 -1.61 7.48
C ASP A 41 -26.41 -1.28 6.98
N GLY A 42 -26.64 -0.03 6.55
CA GLY A 42 -27.93 0.44 6.05
C GLY A 42 -28.18 0.16 4.56
N ILE A 43 -27.18 -0.35 3.84
CA ILE A 43 -27.32 -0.71 2.43
C ILE A 43 -27.91 -2.11 2.34
N ASP A 44 -28.97 -2.26 1.55
CA ASP A 44 -29.56 -3.56 1.25
C ASP A 44 -28.69 -4.32 0.23
N PRO A 45 -28.11 -5.48 0.60
CA PRO A 45 -27.30 -6.27 -0.32
C PRO A 45 -28.05 -6.71 -1.58
N GLU A 46 -29.37 -6.96 -1.49
CA GLU A 46 -30.18 -7.39 -2.65
C GLU A 46 -30.26 -6.29 -3.73
N ALA A 47 -30.19 -5.01 -3.33
CA ALA A 47 -30.22 -3.89 -4.26
C ALA A 47 -28.98 -3.78 -5.15
N ILE A 48 -27.87 -4.40 -4.73
CA ILE A 48 -26.57 -4.37 -5.43
C ILE A 48 -26.05 -5.76 -5.81
N GLY A 49 -26.73 -6.83 -5.37
CA GLY A 49 -26.28 -8.21 -5.46
C GLY A 49 -26.35 -8.83 -6.85
N HIS A 50 -27.06 -8.21 -7.80
CA HIS A 50 -27.20 -8.71 -9.18
C HIS A 50 -26.55 -7.76 -10.22
N PRO A 51 -25.23 -7.52 -10.16
CA PRO A 51 -24.58 -6.65 -11.12
C PRO A 51 -24.42 -7.33 -12.49
N THR A 52 -24.35 -6.52 -13.56
CA THR A 52 -23.93 -7.05 -14.87
C THR A 52 -22.44 -7.43 -14.86
N PHE A 53 -21.62 -6.58 -14.26
CA PHE A 53 -20.18 -6.75 -14.14
C PHE A 53 -19.71 -6.66 -12.68
N LEU A 54 -18.76 -7.50 -12.31
CA LEU A 54 -18.04 -7.39 -11.04
C LEU A 54 -16.62 -6.91 -11.32
N TYR A 55 -16.17 -5.89 -10.60
CA TYR A 55 -14.78 -5.46 -10.59
C TYR A 55 -14.27 -5.52 -9.16
N VAL A 56 -13.17 -6.25 -8.96
CA VAL A 56 -12.40 -6.22 -7.73
C VAL A 56 -11.01 -5.72 -8.10
N SER A 57 -10.59 -4.60 -7.53
CA SER A 57 -9.32 -3.98 -7.85
C SER A 57 -8.18 -4.88 -7.45
N HIS A 58 -8.13 -5.38 -6.21
CA HIS A 58 -7.06 -6.25 -5.71
C HIS A 58 -7.50 -7.05 -4.47
N LEU A 59 -6.59 -7.87 -3.94
CA LEU A 59 -6.88 -8.87 -2.89
C LEU A 59 -6.81 -8.34 -1.44
N HIS A 60 -6.56 -7.05 -1.20
CA HIS A 60 -6.67 -6.54 0.17
C HIS A 60 -8.13 -6.69 0.66
N HIS A 61 -8.31 -7.07 1.93
CA HIS A 61 -9.63 -7.44 2.45
C HIS A 61 -10.61 -6.28 2.63
N ASP A 62 -10.18 -5.04 2.51
CA ASP A 62 -11.05 -3.86 2.45
C ASP A 62 -11.53 -3.53 1.01
N HIS A 63 -11.10 -4.32 0.03
CA HIS A 63 -11.57 -4.30 -1.37
C HIS A 63 -12.16 -5.66 -1.80
N PHE A 64 -11.55 -6.75 -1.35
CA PHE A 64 -11.97 -8.13 -1.59
C PHE A 64 -12.53 -8.75 -0.31
N ASP A 65 -13.85 -8.65 -0.16
CA ASP A 65 -14.61 -9.30 0.91
C ASP A 65 -15.15 -10.66 0.44
N PRO A 66 -14.43 -11.78 0.68
CA PRO A 66 -14.86 -13.08 0.17
C PRO A 66 -16.19 -13.54 0.78
N ARG A 67 -16.52 -13.09 1.99
CA ARG A 67 -17.78 -13.45 2.66
C ARG A 67 -18.95 -12.75 1.98
N PHE A 68 -18.86 -11.43 1.78
CA PHE A 68 -19.91 -10.69 1.08
C PHE A 68 -20.07 -11.18 -0.36
N LEU A 69 -18.97 -11.34 -1.09
CA LEU A 69 -18.98 -11.83 -2.47
C LEU A 69 -19.64 -13.21 -2.57
N ARG A 70 -19.34 -14.13 -1.65
CA ARG A 70 -19.95 -15.47 -1.62
C ARG A 70 -21.45 -15.39 -1.36
N ASP A 71 -21.84 -14.67 -0.31
CA ASP A 71 -23.18 -14.74 0.28
C ASP A 71 -24.21 -13.86 -0.45
N HIS A 72 -23.78 -12.76 -1.10
CA HIS A 72 -24.69 -11.71 -1.59
C HIS A 72 -24.54 -11.34 -3.07
N VAL A 73 -23.49 -11.79 -3.76
CA VAL A 73 -23.27 -11.41 -5.18
C VAL A 73 -23.61 -12.56 -6.12
N ASP A 74 -24.39 -12.28 -7.15
CA ASP A 74 -24.79 -13.22 -8.19
C ASP A 74 -23.56 -13.69 -8.98
N LYS A 75 -23.39 -15.02 -9.07
CA LYS A 75 -22.24 -15.65 -9.74
C LYS A 75 -22.35 -15.64 -11.27
N SER A 76 -23.47 -15.16 -11.81
CA SER A 76 -23.64 -14.90 -13.24
C SER A 76 -23.04 -13.57 -13.71
N ALA A 77 -22.62 -12.68 -12.80
CA ALA A 77 -21.93 -11.46 -13.14
C ALA A 77 -20.61 -11.75 -13.89
N THR A 78 -20.35 -11.00 -14.96
CA THR A 78 -19.08 -11.10 -15.70
C THR A 78 -18.00 -10.35 -14.92
N VAL A 79 -16.94 -11.05 -14.52
CA VAL A 79 -15.84 -10.46 -13.75
C VAL A 79 -14.87 -9.72 -14.69
N LEU A 80 -14.51 -8.49 -14.34
CA LEU A 80 -13.50 -7.68 -15.02
C LEU A 80 -12.16 -7.88 -14.32
N LEU A 81 -11.21 -8.54 -14.99
CA LEU A 81 -9.90 -8.84 -14.42
C LEU A 81 -8.83 -7.83 -14.86
N PRO A 82 -8.08 -7.24 -13.91
CA PRO A 82 -6.85 -6.51 -14.22
C PRO A 82 -5.78 -7.41 -14.87
N ASP A 83 -4.87 -6.79 -15.61
CA ASP A 83 -3.73 -7.45 -16.27
C ASP A 83 -2.59 -7.75 -15.28
N TYR A 84 -2.90 -8.56 -14.25
CA TYR A 84 -1.92 -8.95 -13.24
C TYR A 84 -1.01 -10.09 -13.70
N PRO A 85 0.25 -10.11 -13.24
CA PRO A 85 1.23 -11.13 -13.60
C PRO A 85 0.90 -12.48 -12.96
N LEU A 86 0.22 -12.47 -11.82
CA LEU A 86 -0.24 -13.65 -11.09
C LEU A 86 -1.77 -13.72 -11.15
N ASP A 87 -2.31 -14.91 -11.38
CA ASP A 87 -3.74 -15.18 -11.53
C ASP A 87 -4.45 -15.39 -10.18
N GLU A 88 -3.89 -14.92 -9.07
CA GLU A 88 -4.40 -15.17 -7.71
C GLU A 88 -5.78 -14.57 -7.48
N LEU A 89 -6.05 -13.38 -8.04
CA LEU A 89 -7.37 -12.76 -7.98
C LEU A 89 -8.41 -13.60 -8.72
N GLU A 90 -8.08 -14.06 -9.94
CA GLU A 90 -8.95 -14.94 -10.72
C GLU A 90 -9.19 -16.26 -9.98
N LYS A 91 -8.13 -16.93 -9.51
CA LYS A 91 -8.22 -18.17 -8.71
C LYS A 91 -9.12 -17.98 -7.48
N SER A 92 -9.00 -16.84 -6.80
CA SER A 92 -9.82 -16.51 -5.62
C SER A 92 -11.29 -16.33 -5.98
N LEU A 93 -11.60 -15.59 -7.04
CA LEU A 93 -12.97 -15.39 -7.51
C LEU A 93 -13.59 -16.69 -8.05
N ARG A 94 -12.82 -17.53 -8.76
CA ARG A 94 -13.27 -18.87 -9.18
C ARG A 94 -13.62 -19.77 -8.00
N ARG A 95 -12.85 -19.74 -6.90
CA ARG A 95 -13.17 -20.47 -5.66
C ARG A 95 -14.48 -20.00 -5.02
N LEU A 96 -14.87 -18.75 -5.22
CA LEU A 96 -16.17 -18.21 -4.78
C LEU A 96 -17.33 -18.58 -5.72
N GLY A 97 -17.05 -19.17 -6.88
CA GLY A 97 -18.04 -19.67 -7.83
C GLY A 97 -18.26 -18.79 -9.07
N PHE A 98 -17.50 -17.71 -9.26
CA PHE A 98 -17.56 -16.93 -10.49
C PHE A 98 -16.98 -17.73 -11.67
N THR A 99 -17.63 -17.66 -12.83
CA THR A 99 -17.29 -18.49 -13.99
C THR A 99 -17.03 -17.72 -15.29
N ASP A 100 -17.52 -16.49 -15.40
CA ASP A 100 -17.38 -15.66 -16.59
C ASP A 100 -16.44 -14.48 -16.31
N PHE A 101 -15.46 -14.29 -17.19
CA PHE A 101 -14.34 -13.37 -16.98
C PHE A 101 -13.97 -12.64 -18.27
N ILE A 102 -13.72 -11.34 -18.18
CA ILE A 102 -13.09 -10.53 -19.21
C ILE A 102 -11.69 -10.17 -18.71
N GLN A 103 -10.67 -10.74 -19.35
CA GLN A 103 -9.27 -10.37 -19.10
C GLN A 103 -8.96 -9.06 -19.82
N SER A 104 -8.63 -8.01 -19.06
CA SER A 104 -8.15 -6.76 -19.63
C SER A 104 -6.67 -6.83 -20.03
N ARG A 105 -6.22 -5.81 -20.75
CA ARG A 105 -4.79 -5.52 -20.96
C ARG A 105 -4.52 -4.14 -20.40
N ASP A 106 -3.34 -3.95 -19.82
CA ASP A 106 -3.01 -2.71 -19.12
C ASP A 106 -3.27 -1.45 -19.97
N LEU A 107 -4.17 -0.60 -19.49
CA LEU A 107 -4.60 0.67 -20.10
C LEU A 107 -5.13 0.56 -21.54
N GLU A 108 -5.41 -0.65 -22.06
CA GLU A 108 -6.00 -0.85 -23.38
C GLU A 108 -7.54 -0.78 -23.26
N PRO A 109 -8.23 0.20 -23.91
CA PRO A 109 -9.67 0.32 -23.76
C PRO A 109 -10.43 -0.85 -24.41
N PHE A 110 -11.45 -1.36 -23.72
CA PHE A 110 -12.30 -2.45 -24.22
C PHE A 110 -13.79 -2.14 -23.99
N GLN A 111 -14.67 -2.77 -24.77
CA GLN A 111 -16.12 -2.59 -24.67
C GLN A 111 -16.73 -3.69 -23.80
N ALA A 112 -17.53 -3.30 -22.79
CA ALA A 112 -18.29 -4.19 -21.93
C ALA A 112 -19.73 -3.68 -21.79
N GLY A 113 -20.65 -4.26 -22.58
CA GLY A 113 -22.03 -3.78 -22.65
C GLY A 113 -22.08 -2.30 -23.10
N PRO A 114 -22.76 -1.39 -22.36
CA PRO A 114 -22.78 0.03 -22.69
C PRO A 114 -21.50 0.78 -22.29
N PHE A 115 -20.58 0.14 -21.56
CA PHE A 115 -19.39 0.79 -21.02
C PHE A 115 -18.17 0.57 -21.93
N ARG A 116 -17.42 1.65 -22.18
CA ARG A 116 -16.03 1.60 -22.65
C ARG A 116 -15.13 1.69 -21.43
N LEU A 117 -14.45 0.61 -21.11
CA LEU A 117 -13.65 0.46 -19.89
C LEU A 117 -12.16 0.49 -20.21
N ALA A 118 -11.35 0.88 -19.23
CA ALA A 118 -9.90 0.63 -19.23
C ALA A 118 -9.46 0.38 -17.79
N ILE A 119 -8.62 -0.63 -17.58
CA ILE A 119 -8.06 -0.97 -16.27
C ILE A 119 -6.56 -0.66 -16.31
N HIS A 120 -6.08 0.08 -15.33
CA HIS A 120 -4.66 0.31 -15.13
C HIS A 120 -4.16 -0.66 -14.06
N ALA A 121 -3.34 -1.63 -14.43
CA ALA A 121 -2.79 -2.62 -13.52
C ALA A 121 -1.38 -2.21 -13.08
N LEU A 122 -1.22 -1.95 -11.79
CA LEU A 122 0.06 -1.72 -11.14
C LEU A 122 0.57 -3.05 -10.59
N VAL A 123 1.81 -3.37 -10.92
CA VAL A 123 2.35 -4.73 -10.73
C VAL A 123 3.62 -4.75 -9.88
N ALA A 124 3.97 -3.65 -9.19
CA ALA A 124 5.14 -3.69 -8.32
C ALA A 124 4.87 -4.65 -7.14
N PRO A 125 5.86 -5.42 -6.65
CA PRO A 125 5.69 -6.28 -5.46
C PRO A 125 5.19 -5.51 -4.24
N THR A 126 5.48 -4.20 -4.19
CA THR A 126 5.06 -3.30 -3.13
C THR A 126 3.60 -2.81 -3.26
N ASP A 127 2.93 -2.97 -4.40
CA ASP A 127 1.49 -2.68 -4.58
C ASP A 127 0.63 -3.75 -3.86
N GLY A 128 -0.65 -3.47 -3.57
CA GLY A 128 -1.57 -4.40 -2.86
C GLY A 128 -1.56 -5.81 -3.49
N PRO A 129 -1.81 -6.92 -2.80
CA PRO A 129 -1.09 -8.20 -2.93
C PRO A 129 -0.54 -8.52 -4.34
N ILE A 130 0.65 -7.98 -4.67
CA ILE A 130 1.31 -8.10 -5.99
C ILE A 130 0.39 -7.69 -7.17
N GLY A 131 -0.28 -6.54 -7.04
CA GLY A 131 -1.31 -6.08 -7.95
C GLY A 131 -2.25 -5.04 -7.33
N ASP A 132 -2.28 -3.83 -7.86
CA ASP A 132 -3.34 -2.84 -7.58
C ASP A 132 -3.90 -2.31 -8.91
N SER A 133 -5.16 -1.89 -8.94
CA SER A 133 -5.72 -1.36 -10.18
C SER A 133 -6.76 -0.25 -10.02
N ALA A 134 -6.78 0.61 -11.04
CA ALA A 134 -7.79 1.64 -11.23
C ALA A 134 -8.69 1.27 -12.41
N LEU A 135 -9.98 1.58 -12.30
CA LEU A 135 -10.98 1.36 -13.35
C LEU A 135 -11.49 2.69 -13.89
N ARG A 136 -11.27 2.93 -15.18
CA ARG A 136 -11.92 4.00 -15.92
C ARG A 136 -13.22 3.50 -16.53
N ILE A 137 -14.32 4.17 -16.22
CA ILE A 137 -15.67 3.85 -16.70
C ILE A 137 -16.14 4.99 -17.59
N ASP A 138 -16.51 4.68 -18.83
CA ASP A 138 -17.08 5.61 -19.79
C ASP A 138 -18.37 5.02 -20.36
N ASP A 139 -19.50 5.70 -20.19
CA ASP A 139 -20.79 5.26 -20.76
C ASP A 139 -21.15 5.97 -22.08
N GLY A 140 -20.21 6.75 -22.65
CA GLY A 140 -20.36 7.58 -23.84
C GLY A 140 -20.83 9.01 -23.54
N GLU A 141 -21.34 9.29 -22.34
CA GLU A 141 -21.73 10.63 -21.90
C GLU A 141 -20.85 11.14 -20.76
N VAL A 142 -20.58 10.26 -19.79
CA VAL A 142 -19.88 10.54 -18.55
C VAL A 142 -18.66 9.63 -18.43
N ARG A 143 -17.54 10.18 -17.97
CA ARG A 143 -16.32 9.45 -17.67
C ARG A 143 -15.90 9.58 -16.22
N VAL A 144 -15.75 8.45 -15.56
CA VAL A 144 -15.34 8.35 -14.15
C VAL A 144 -14.06 7.54 -14.04
N LEU A 145 -13.16 7.96 -13.16
CA LEU A 145 -12.04 7.13 -12.72
C LEU A 145 -12.28 6.71 -11.27
N ASN A 146 -12.44 5.41 -11.05
CA ASN A 146 -12.28 4.82 -9.73
C ASN A 146 -10.81 4.45 -9.54
N MET A 147 -10.06 5.28 -8.81
CA MET A 147 -8.62 5.12 -8.66
C MET A 147 -8.24 4.04 -7.63
N ASN A 148 -9.13 3.70 -6.70
CA ASN A 148 -8.85 2.82 -5.57
C ASN A 148 -7.54 3.24 -4.85
N ASP A 149 -6.69 2.26 -4.53
CA ASP A 149 -5.38 2.43 -3.88
C ASP A 149 -4.24 2.70 -4.88
N SER A 150 -4.58 2.63 -6.18
CA SER A 150 -3.60 2.74 -7.25
C SER A 150 -2.93 4.10 -7.28
N ARG A 151 -1.71 4.09 -7.80
CA ARG A 151 -0.84 5.25 -7.99
C ARG A 151 -0.53 5.44 -9.46
N PRO A 152 -1.46 6.02 -10.24
CA PRO A 152 -1.30 6.04 -11.68
C PRO A 152 -0.01 6.72 -12.14
N ILE A 153 0.83 6.01 -12.89
CA ILE A 153 2.11 6.49 -13.42
C ILE A 153 2.03 7.03 -14.85
N ASP A 154 0.92 6.78 -15.56
CA ASP A 154 0.70 7.20 -16.96
C ASP A 154 -0.65 7.93 -17.13
N PRO A 155 -0.75 9.20 -16.69
CA PRO A 155 -1.97 9.99 -16.84
C PRO A 155 -2.40 10.20 -18.30
N ASP A 156 -1.46 10.23 -19.24
CA ASP A 156 -1.77 10.51 -20.65
C ASP A 156 -2.60 9.38 -21.25
N LYS A 157 -2.26 8.12 -20.91
CA LYS A 157 -3.06 6.95 -21.31
C LYS A 157 -4.43 6.92 -20.62
N LEU A 158 -4.49 7.26 -19.32
CA LEU A 158 -5.76 7.34 -18.60
C LEU A 158 -6.71 8.38 -19.21
N LEU A 159 -6.16 9.51 -19.64
CA LEU A 159 -6.88 10.63 -20.23
C LEU A 159 -6.98 10.55 -21.77
N ALA A 160 -6.52 9.48 -22.39
CA ALA A 160 -6.45 9.35 -23.86
C ALA A 160 -7.81 9.50 -24.55
N ASP A 161 -8.89 9.10 -23.87
CA ASP A 161 -10.26 9.22 -24.40
C ASP A 161 -10.91 10.59 -24.02
N GLY A 162 -10.22 11.46 -23.29
CA GLY A 162 -10.63 12.82 -22.91
C GLY A 162 -10.71 13.05 -21.39
N PRO A 163 -11.21 14.22 -20.94
CA PRO A 163 -11.24 14.60 -19.53
C PRO A 163 -12.16 13.70 -18.70
N LEU A 164 -11.95 13.72 -17.37
CA LEU A 164 -12.76 13.01 -16.39
C LEU A 164 -13.87 13.93 -15.83
N ASP A 165 -15.09 13.43 -15.78
CA ASP A 165 -16.19 14.11 -15.08
C ASP A 165 -16.06 13.90 -13.56
N ALA A 166 -15.63 12.72 -13.10
CA ALA A 166 -15.41 12.47 -11.67
C ALA A 166 -14.19 11.57 -11.41
N LEU A 167 -13.52 11.84 -10.29
CA LEU A 167 -12.43 11.04 -9.73
C LEU A 167 -12.78 10.60 -8.31
N PHE A 168 -12.74 9.29 -8.09
CA PHE A 168 -12.76 8.68 -6.75
C PHE A 168 -11.32 8.28 -6.42
N LEU A 169 -10.77 8.80 -5.31
CA LEU A 169 -9.36 8.58 -4.96
C LEU A 169 -9.13 8.35 -3.47
N GLN A 170 -8.14 7.50 -3.17
CA GLN A 170 -7.55 7.38 -1.84
C GLN A 170 -6.89 8.70 -1.39
N PHE A 171 -7.24 9.11 -0.17
CA PHE A 171 -6.69 10.32 0.47
C PHE A 171 -6.18 10.07 1.89
N SER A 172 -6.70 9.02 2.54
CA SER A 172 -6.30 8.60 3.89
C SER A 172 -5.14 7.60 3.84
N GLY A 173 -4.44 7.44 4.95
CA GLY A 173 -3.43 6.40 5.12
C GLY A 173 -4.10 5.02 5.22
N ALA A 174 -3.45 4.03 4.62
CA ALA A 174 -3.74 2.59 4.77
C ALA A 174 -2.43 1.90 5.17
N ILE A 175 -1.91 2.25 6.36
CA ILE A 175 -0.61 1.77 6.84
C ILE A 175 -0.52 1.86 8.36
N TRP A 176 0.29 1.00 8.99
CA TRP A 176 0.50 0.96 10.44
C TRP A 176 1.48 2.03 10.99
N TYR A 177 2.25 2.70 10.13
CA TYR A 177 3.30 3.64 10.53
C TYR A 177 2.77 5.07 10.80
N PRO A 178 3.14 5.74 11.92
CA PRO A 178 4.11 5.32 12.94
C PRO A 178 3.49 4.61 14.15
N MET A 179 2.18 4.40 14.17
CA MET A 179 1.39 4.09 15.37
C MET A 179 1.87 2.84 16.12
N VAL A 180 2.15 1.75 15.39
CA VAL A 180 2.60 0.48 15.96
C VAL A 180 4.06 0.47 16.41
N TYR A 181 4.84 1.47 16.02
CA TYR A 181 6.26 1.50 16.39
C TYR A 181 6.45 1.98 17.81
N GLU A 182 7.38 1.39 18.55
CA GLU A 182 7.73 1.80 19.92
C GLU A 182 8.67 3.00 19.91
N TYR A 183 8.15 4.15 19.50
CA TYR A 183 8.82 5.45 19.59
C TYR A 183 8.29 6.26 20.78
N PRO A 184 9.09 7.22 21.31
CA PRO A 184 8.58 8.23 22.23
C PRO A 184 7.40 8.99 21.62
N ASP A 185 6.40 9.37 22.42
CA ASP A 185 5.14 9.99 21.95
C ASP A 185 5.37 11.20 21.05
N LYS A 186 6.27 12.12 21.45
CA LYS A 186 6.63 13.29 20.63
C LYS A 186 7.18 12.93 19.24
N ALA A 187 7.89 11.82 19.13
CA ALA A 187 8.38 11.34 17.85
C ALA A 187 7.23 10.75 17.02
N LYS A 188 6.28 10.03 17.64
CA LYS A 188 5.06 9.55 16.96
C LYS A 188 4.23 10.72 16.42
N GLU A 189 4.01 11.76 17.22
CA GLU A 189 3.30 12.98 16.81
C GLU A 189 3.97 13.64 15.60
N ALA A 190 5.28 13.88 15.66
CA ALA A 190 6.01 14.52 14.56
C ALA A 190 5.99 13.68 13.27
N LEU A 191 6.18 12.35 13.39
CA LEU A 191 6.15 11.42 12.26
C LEU A 191 4.74 11.28 11.67
N GLY A 192 3.72 11.24 12.54
CA GLY A 192 2.31 11.16 12.17
C GLY A 192 1.86 12.41 11.42
N HIS A 193 2.18 13.60 11.95
CA HIS A 193 1.92 14.87 11.26
C HIS A 193 2.60 14.91 9.89
N LYS A 194 3.89 14.57 9.81
CA LYS A 194 4.61 14.52 8.52
C LYS A 194 3.93 13.57 7.54
N LYS A 195 3.45 12.42 7.99
CA LYS A 195 2.75 11.43 7.17
C LYS A 195 1.39 11.94 6.69
N ARG A 196 0.57 12.52 7.59
CA ARG A 196 -0.73 13.13 7.28
C ARG A 196 -0.61 14.22 6.23
N VAL A 197 0.34 15.14 6.38
CA VAL A 197 0.59 16.19 5.38
C VAL A 197 1.02 15.58 4.03
N ALA A 198 1.95 14.63 4.05
CA ALA A 198 2.48 14.03 2.83
C ALA A 198 1.42 13.25 2.02
N GLN A 199 0.50 12.54 2.68
CA GLN A 199 -0.56 11.79 2.00
C GLN A 199 -1.65 12.70 1.42
N LEU A 200 -2.08 13.76 2.13
CA LEU A 200 -3.05 14.73 1.62
C LEU A 200 -2.48 15.47 0.41
N ALA A 201 -1.22 15.90 0.50
CA ALA A 201 -0.51 16.51 -0.62
C ALA A 201 -0.35 15.55 -1.81
N ARG A 202 -0.12 14.25 -1.57
CA ARG A 202 -0.06 13.25 -2.63
C ARG A 202 -1.40 13.06 -3.33
N ALA A 203 -2.50 12.96 -2.58
CA ALA A 203 -3.84 12.86 -3.14
C ALA A 203 -4.18 14.09 -3.99
N PHE A 204 -3.83 15.28 -3.51
CA PHE A 204 -4.01 16.52 -4.28
C PHE A 204 -3.21 16.57 -5.56
N ARG A 205 -1.96 16.07 -5.57
CA ARG A 205 -1.18 15.97 -6.81
C ARG A 205 -1.86 15.09 -7.88
N TYR A 206 -2.58 14.04 -7.48
CA TYR A 206 -3.37 13.26 -8.44
C TYR A 206 -4.54 14.07 -9.03
N ILE A 207 -5.19 14.90 -8.21
CA ILE A 207 -6.24 15.81 -8.67
C ILE A 207 -5.67 16.81 -9.67
N GLU A 208 -4.52 17.41 -9.40
CA GLU A 208 -3.84 18.34 -10.33
C GLU A 208 -3.44 17.64 -11.63
N MET A 209 -2.93 16.41 -11.54
CA MET A 209 -2.47 15.65 -12.69
C MET A 209 -3.60 15.18 -13.60
N LEU A 210 -4.74 14.77 -13.02
CA LEU A 210 -5.87 14.18 -13.75
C LEU A 210 -6.96 15.21 -14.10
N ASP A 211 -6.93 16.37 -13.45
CA ASP A 211 -7.85 17.50 -13.58
C ASP A 211 -9.34 17.12 -13.76
N PRO A 212 -9.95 16.36 -12.83
CA PRO A 212 -11.34 15.92 -12.93
C PRO A 212 -12.33 17.04 -12.59
N ALA A 213 -13.50 17.08 -13.24
CA ALA A 213 -14.52 18.10 -12.91
C ALA A 213 -15.02 18.00 -11.45
N PHE A 214 -15.14 16.78 -10.91
CA PHE A 214 -15.52 16.51 -9.52
C PHE A 214 -14.58 15.52 -8.84
N VAL A 215 -14.39 15.69 -7.54
CA VAL A 215 -13.52 14.85 -6.71
C VAL A 215 -14.33 14.26 -5.57
N VAL A 216 -14.28 12.94 -5.40
CA VAL A 216 -14.91 12.21 -4.31
C VAL A 216 -13.83 11.52 -3.48
N PRO A 217 -13.67 11.85 -2.18
CA PRO A 217 -12.81 11.09 -1.29
C PRO A 217 -13.31 9.64 -1.17
N SER A 218 -12.45 8.66 -1.47
CA SER A 218 -12.75 7.22 -1.36
C SER A 218 -11.55 6.45 -0.81
N ALA A 219 -11.68 5.12 -0.69
CA ALA A 219 -10.62 4.21 -0.26
C ALA A 219 -9.94 4.63 1.07
N GLY A 220 -10.76 5.07 2.03
CA GLY A 220 -10.33 5.41 3.37
C GLY A 220 -11.12 6.56 4.01
N PRO A 221 -10.88 6.84 5.30
CA PRO A 221 -10.23 5.92 6.24
C PRO A 221 -11.18 4.75 6.59
N PRO A 222 -10.66 3.59 7.02
CA PRO A 222 -11.45 2.64 7.80
C PRO A 222 -11.74 3.21 9.21
N CYS A 223 -12.54 2.52 10.01
CA CYS A 223 -12.61 2.76 11.45
C CYS A 223 -12.21 1.52 12.26
N PHE A 224 -11.73 1.77 13.48
CA PHE A 224 -11.25 0.76 14.42
C PHE A 224 -12.25 0.62 15.56
N LEU A 225 -13.02 -0.46 15.57
CA LEU A 225 -14.07 -0.67 16.57
C LEU A 225 -13.65 -1.60 17.70
N ASP A 226 -12.59 -2.38 17.53
CA ASP A 226 -12.06 -3.19 18.62
C ASP A 226 -11.53 -2.28 19.75
N PRO A 227 -11.87 -2.53 21.03
CA PRO A 227 -11.42 -1.71 22.15
C PRO A 227 -9.91 -1.50 22.24
N ASP A 228 -9.10 -2.47 21.81
CA ASP A 228 -7.64 -2.40 21.88
C ASP A 228 -7.04 -1.52 20.76
N LEU A 229 -7.83 -1.19 19.74
CA LEU A 229 -7.42 -0.41 18.57
C LEU A 229 -8.18 0.92 18.43
N PHE A 230 -9.17 1.17 19.30
CA PHE A 230 -10.10 2.29 19.16
C PHE A 230 -9.41 3.66 19.14
N GLU A 231 -8.25 3.78 19.77
CA GLU A 231 -7.44 5.00 19.79
C GLU A 231 -6.81 5.36 18.44
N HIS A 232 -6.76 4.43 17.47
CA HIS A 232 -6.25 4.73 16.13
C HIS A 232 -7.21 5.56 15.29
N ASN A 233 -8.49 5.62 15.65
CA ASN A 233 -9.43 6.50 14.96
C ASN A 233 -9.05 7.97 15.15
N ASP A 234 -9.14 8.76 14.08
CA ASP A 234 -9.10 10.22 14.20
C ASP A 234 -10.40 10.72 14.83
N LEU A 235 -10.43 10.91 16.15
CA LEU A 235 -11.66 11.23 16.89
C LEU A 235 -12.03 12.71 16.84
N ARG A 236 -11.06 13.61 16.61
CA ARG A 236 -11.20 15.07 16.82
C ARG A 236 -10.26 15.87 15.92
N ASP A 237 -10.13 15.46 14.65
CA ASP A 237 -9.27 16.10 13.65
C ASP A 237 -7.83 16.30 14.14
N ASP A 238 -7.28 15.25 14.74
CA ASP A 238 -5.96 15.28 15.32
C ASP A 238 -4.91 15.53 14.22
N PRO A 239 -4.10 16.62 14.33
CA PRO A 239 -3.15 17.00 13.30
C PRO A 239 -2.05 15.96 13.02
N TRP A 240 -1.85 14.96 13.89
CA TRP A 240 -0.87 13.89 13.67
C TRP A 240 -1.47 12.50 13.46
N ASN A 241 -2.80 12.35 13.53
CA ASN A 241 -3.43 11.09 13.13
C ASN A 241 -3.32 10.92 11.60
N ILE A 242 -2.98 9.73 11.12
CA ILE A 242 -2.78 9.48 9.69
C ILE A 242 -4.06 9.06 8.95
N PHE A 243 -5.19 9.01 9.65
CA PHE A 243 -6.49 8.60 9.13
C PHE A 243 -7.48 9.79 9.08
N PRO A 244 -7.16 10.89 8.35
CA PRO A 244 -8.12 11.97 8.14
C PRO A 244 -9.38 11.41 7.49
N ASP A 245 -10.54 12.01 7.78
CA ASP A 245 -11.80 11.63 7.16
C ASP A 245 -12.14 12.50 5.94
N GLN A 246 -13.27 12.16 5.31
CA GLN A 246 -13.71 12.75 4.06
C GLN A 246 -13.91 14.28 4.17
N PRO A 247 -14.60 14.82 5.20
CA PRO A 247 -14.70 16.27 5.39
C PRO A 247 -13.34 16.94 5.52
N THR A 248 -12.42 16.38 6.31
CA THR A 248 -11.07 16.95 6.46
C THR A 248 -10.34 17.08 5.13
N PHE A 249 -10.43 16.07 4.26
CA PHE A 249 -9.80 16.15 2.95
C PHE A 249 -10.50 17.13 2.00
N LEU A 250 -11.84 17.22 2.07
CA LEU A 250 -12.60 18.19 1.28
C LEU A 250 -12.24 19.64 1.66
N ASP A 251 -12.06 19.92 2.95
CA ASP A 251 -11.59 21.21 3.43
C ASP A 251 -10.16 21.48 2.93
N TYR A 252 -9.27 20.48 3.03
CA TYR A 252 -7.90 20.59 2.52
C TYR A 252 -7.85 20.97 1.03
N ILE A 253 -8.61 20.29 0.16
CA ILE A 253 -8.58 20.62 -1.28
C ILE A 253 -9.21 21.99 -1.58
N ALA A 254 -10.23 22.40 -0.81
CA ALA A 254 -10.83 23.72 -0.92
C ALA A 254 -9.84 24.83 -0.52
N GLU A 255 -9.05 24.62 0.53
CA GLU A 255 -7.96 25.52 0.94
C GLU A 255 -6.87 25.67 -0.12
N GLN A 256 -6.63 24.63 -0.93
CA GLN A 256 -5.74 24.71 -2.09
C GLN A 256 -6.39 25.40 -3.32
N GLY A 257 -7.63 25.87 -3.21
CA GLY A 257 -8.37 26.52 -4.29
C GLY A 257 -9.01 25.55 -5.29
N ARG A 258 -9.13 24.25 -4.96
CA ARG A 258 -9.83 23.29 -5.81
C ARG A 258 -11.30 23.20 -5.43
N GLU A 259 -12.14 23.67 -6.35
CA GLU A 259 -13.59 23.46 -6.28
C GLU A 259 -13.99 22.06 -6.78
N GLY A 260 -15.25 21.67 -6.61
CA GLY A 260 -15.77 20.41 -7.15
C GLY A 260 -15.63 19.19 -6.22
N GLY A 261 -15.16 19.37 -4.99
CA GLY A 261 -15.22 18.33 -3.96
C GLY A 261 -16.65 17.88 -3.66
N ARG A 262 -16.87 16.57 -3.50
CA ARG A 262 -18.17 15.96 -3.21
C ARG A 262 -18.04 14.95 -2.09
N LEU A 263 -18.77 15.17 -1.01
CA LEU A 263 -18.93 14.18 0.04
C LEU A 263 -19.86 13.07 -0.46
N MET A 264 -19.46 11.81 -0.29
CA MET A 264 -20.34 10.66 -0.42
C MET A 264 -20.21 9.79 0.83
N LEU A 265 -21.34 9.45 1.43
CA LEU A 265 -21.46 8.52 2.56
C LEU A 265 -21.94 7.17 2.04
N PRO A 266 -21.68 6.05 2.74
CA PRO A 266 -22.31 4.77 2.40
C PRO A 266 -23.82 4.93 2.19
N GLY A 267 -24.32 4.43 1.05
CA GLY A 267 -25.70 4.57 0.58
C GLY A 267 -26.01 5.90 -0.13
N THR A 268 -25.06 6.84 -0.23
CA THR A 268 -25.24 8.06 -1.02
C THR A 268 -25.32 7.73 -2.49
N VAL A 269 -26.32 8.30 -3.15
CA VAL A 269 -26.53 8.15 -4.59
C VAL A 269 -26.12 9.45 -5.27
N ALA A 270 -25.25 9.35 -6.27
CA ALA A 270 -24.87 10.44 -7.15
C ALA A 270 -25.48 10.26 -8.55
N GLU A 271 -26.10 11.32 -9.06
CA GLU A 271 -26.46 11.45 -10.48
C GLU A 271 -25.40 12.30 -11.17
N VAL A 272 -24.57 11.66 -11.99
CA VAL A 272 -23.42 12.29 -12.66
C VAL A 272 -23.76 12.53 -14.13
N GLY A 273 -23.48 13.75 -14.58
CA GLY A 273 -23.56 14.21 -15.96
C GLY A 273 -22.45 15.21 -16.25
N ARG A 274 -22.32 15.64 -17.51
CA ARG A 274 -21.30 16.64 -17.88
C ARG A 274 -21.49 17.94 -17.11
N GLY A 275 -20.50 18.30 -16.29
CA GLY A 275 -20.55 19.48 -15.42
C GLY A 275 -21.62 19.42 -14.32
N ARG A 276 -22.22 18.26 -14.05
CA ARG A 276 -23.26 18.06 -13.03
C ARG A 276 -22.93 16.85 -12.16
N PHE A 277 -22.96 17.06 -10.84
CA PHE A 277 -22.80 16.00 -9.85
C PHE A 277 -23.73 16.30 -8.68
N GLU A 278 -24.90 15.66 -8.68
CA GLU A 278 -25.94 15.82 -7.66
C GLU A 278 -25.95 14.61 -6.72
N VAL A 279 -25.90 14.86 -5.42
CA VAL A 279 -25.86 13.82 -4.38
C VAL A 279 -27.16 13.79 -3.59
N THR A 280 -27.61 12.59 -3.25
CA THR A 280 -28.69 12.34 -2.29
C THR A 280 -28.15 11.42 -1.19
N HIS A 281 -28.05 11.95 0.03
CA HIS A 281 -27.58 11.18 1.18
C HIS A 281 -28.72 10.39 1.84
N PRO A 282 -28.46 9.17 2.35
CA PRO A 282 -29.46 8.40 3.09
C PRO A 282 -29.68 8.95 4.51
N VAL A 283 -28.71 9.70 5.03
CA VAL A 283 -28.73 10.35 6.34
C VAL A 283 -28.07 11.72 6.26
N ASP A 284 -28.38 12.61 7.21
CA ASP A 284 -27.68 13.89 7.35
C ASP A 284 -26.20 13.64 7.72
N PRO A 285 -25.21 14.12 6.95
CA PRO A 285 -23.79 14.00 7.29
C PRO A 285 -23.45 14.52 8.71
N ALA A 286 -24.18 15.52 9.22
CA ALA A 286 -23.96 16.04 10.56
C ALA A 286 -24.19 14.98 11.65
N SER A 287 -25.04 13.97 11.40
CA SER A 287 -25.27 12.86 12.34
C SER A 287 -24.04 11.97 12.56
N ILE A 288 -23.04 12.07 11.69
CA ILE A 288 -21.79 11.29 11.74
C ILE A 288 -20.65 12.18 12.22
N PHE A 289 -20.45 13.34 11.59
CA PHE A 289 -19.23 14.14 11.78
C PHE A 289 -19.36 15.18 12.90
N ALA A 290 -20.57 15.62 13.28
CA ALA A 290 -20.71 16.64 14.34
C ALA A 290 -20.30 16.13 15.74
N ASP A 291 -20.48 14.83 16.00
CA ASP A 291 -19.99 14.13 17.19
C ASP A 291 -19.48 12.73 16.79
N LYS A 292 -18.38 12.71 16.04
CA LYS A 292 -17.71 11.49 15.57
C LYS A 292 -17.37 10.51 16.72
N PRO A 293 -16.90 10.96 17.91
CA PRO A 293 -16.70 10.05 19.03
C PRO A 293 -17.98 9.33 19.48
N ALA A 294 -19.11 10.03 19.62
CA ALA A 294 -20.37 9.40 19.98
C ALA A 294 -20.86 8.43 18.90
N TYR A 295 -20.73 8.82 17.62
CA TYR A 295 -21.04 7.95 16.48
C TYR A 295 -20.24 6.64 16.53
N LEU A 296 -18.91 6.72 16.66
CA LEU A 296 -18.03 5.55 16.70
C LEU A 296 -18.28 4.66 17.91
N ARG A 297 -18.59 5.23 19.08
CA ARG A 297 -18.97 4.44 20.28
C ARG A 297 -20.29 3.71 20.09
N SER A 298 -21.29 4.36 19.49
CA SER A 298 -22.54 3.70 19.12
C SER A 298 -22.31 2.57 18.12
N TYR A 299 -21.46 2.81 17.12
CA TYR A 299 -21.11 1.80 16.13
C TYR A 299 -20.37 0.60 16.73
N GLN A 300 -19.37 0.86 17.59
CA GLN A 300 -18.67 -0.15 18.37
C GLN A 300 -19.64 -1.01 19.19
N ALA A 301 -20.64 -0.40 19.85
CA ALA A 301 -21.64 -1.13 20.62
C ALA A 301 -22.49 -2.06 19.73
N ARG A 302 -22.90 -1.61 18.54
CA ARG A 302 -23.63 -2.45 17.57
C ARG A 302 -22.80 -3.61 17.03
N LYS A 303 -21.48 -3.45 16.92
CA LYS A 303 -20.54 -4.47 16.41
C LYS A 303 -19.91 -5.32 17.51
N ALA A 304 -20.29 -5.17 18.78
CA ALA A 304 -19.67 -5.89 19.90
C ALA A 304 -19.66 -7.42 19.73
N GLU A 305 -20.77 -8.01 19.28
CA GLU A 305 -20.84 -9.46 19.01
C GLU A 305 -19.96 -9.87 17.83
N SER A 306 -19.90 -9.05 16.78
CA SER A 306 -19.00 -9.27 15.63
C SER A 306 -17.53 -9.22 16.06
N ILE A 307 -17.14 -8.23 16.88
CA ILE A 307 -15.77 -8.11 17.40
C ILE A 307 -15.40 -9.35 18.23
N ALA A 308 -16.31 -9.82 19.09
CA ALA A 308 -16.09 -11.02 19.90
C ALA A 308 -15.96 -12.28 19.04
N ALA A 309 -16.79 -12.42 17.99
CA ALA A 309 -16.73 -13.52 17.05
C ALA A 309 -15.42 -13.52 16.25
N GLU A 310 -14.97 -12.35 15.77
CA GLU A 310 -13.68 -12.20 15.11
C GLU A 310 -12.52 -12.61 16.04
N ARG A 311 -12.50 -12.11 17.29
CA ARG A 311 -11.49 -12.52 18.27
C ARG A 311 -11.44 -14.02 18.54
N ALA A 312 -12.58 -14.69 18.46
CA ALA A 312 -12.65 -16.13 18.63
C ALA A 312 -12.20 -16.90 17.38
N SER A 313 -12.32 -16.32 16.18
CA SER A 313 -12.06 -17.01 14.90
C SER A 313 -10.58 -17.34 14.68
N TRP A 314 -9.67 -16.51 15.20
CA TRP A 314 -8.23 -16.75 15.12
C TRP A 314 -7.64 -17.50 16.32
N GLN A 315 -8.44 -17.77 17.36
CA GLN A 315 -8.02 -18.65 18.44
C GLN A 315 -8.01 -20.12 17.98
N GLY A 316 -7.07 -20.90 18.51
CA GLY A 316 -6.95 -22.29 18.11
C GLY A 316 -5.79 -23.02 18.80
N PRO A 317 -5.49 -24.25 18.36
CA PRO A 317 -4.39 -25.02 18.93
C PRO A 317 -3.05 -24.32 18.65
N ARG A 318 -2.13 -24.42 19.61
CA ARG A 318 -0.75 -23.95 19.48
C ARG A 318 -0.02 -24.69 18.36
N VAL A 319 0.78 -23.97 17.59
CA VAL A 319 1.68 -24.54 16.59
C VAL A 319 3.10 -24.57 17.16
N ASP A 320 3.87 -25.62 16.89
CA ASP A 320 5.31 -25.61 17.12
C ASP A 320 5.98 -24.72 16.04
N LEU A 321 6.13 -23.43 16.35
CA LEU A 321 6.37 -22.40 15.33
C LEU A 321 7.70 -22.61 14.62
N LEU A 322 8.79 -22.81 15.37
CA LEU A 322 10.11 -22.85 14.76
C LEU A 322 10.25 -23.96 13.71
N PRO A 323 9.92 -25.24 13.97
CA PRO A 323 10.01 -26.28 12.95
C PRO A 323 9.13 -26.00 11.73
N VAL A 324 7.90 -25.52 11.93
CA VAL A 324 6.96 -25.25 10.84
C VAL A 324 7.40 -24.06 9.99
N LEU A 325 7.89 -23.00 10.62
CA LEU A 325 8.42 -21.83 9.91
C LEU A 325 9.72 -22.18 9.19
N LYS A 326 10.61 -23.01 9.74
CA LYS A 326 11.81 -23.50 9.03
C LYS A 326 11.44 -24.27 7.77
N GLU A 327 10.54 -25.26 7.90
CA GLU A 327 10.07 -26.06 6.77
C GLU A 327 9.44 -25.20 5.67
N TRP A 328 8.76 -24.12 6.06
CA TRP A 328 8.14 -23.20 5.11
C TRP A 328 9.12 -22.21 4.49
N TRP A 329 9.90 -21.51 5.32
CA TRP A 329 10.59 -20.29 4.93
C TRP A 329 12.07 -20.52 4.58
N ASP A 330 12.73 -21.57 5.08
CA ASP A 330 14.13 -21.86 4.68
C ASP A 330 14.22 -22.04 3.15
N PRO A 331 13.34 -22.82 2.48
CA PRO A 331 13.38 -22.95 1.02
C PRO A 331 13.08 -21.64 0.26
N LEU A 332 12.32 -20.73 0.87
CA LEU A 332 12.06 -19.40 0.30
C LEU A 332 13.30 -18.51 0.44
N LEU A 333 13.91 -18.47 1.62
CA LEU A 333 15.12 -17.70 1.89
C LEU A 333 16.29 -18.15 1.00
N GLU A 334 16.42 -19.45 0.74
CA GLU A 334 17.42 -19.99 -0.20
C GLU A 334 17.29 -19.39 -1.60
N GLN A 335 16.07 -19.12 -2.07
CA GLN A 335 15.77 -18.59 -3.41
C GLN A 335 15.65 -17.05 -3.46
N ALA A 336 15.56 -16.38 -2.31
CA ALA A 336 15.31 -14.95 -2.18
C ALA A 336 16.59 -14.11 -2.29
N ASP A 337 17.30 -14.18 -3.42
CA ASP A 337 18.61 -13.52 -3.57
C ASP A 337 18.57 -12.00 -3.35
N MET A 338 17.69 -11.30 -4.07
CA MET A 338 17.54 -9.85 -4.04
C MET A 338 16.94 -9.39 -2.72
N ILE A 339 15.91 -10.08 -2.24
CA ILE A 339 15.27 -9.76 -0.95
C ILE A 339 16.25 -9.96 0.20
N CYS A 340 16.98 -11.08 0.27
CA CYS A 340 17.95 -11.32 1.34
C CYS A 340 19.08 -10.27 1.31
N ALA A 341 19.59 -9.95 0.12
CA ALA A 341 20.60 -8.90 -0.05
C ALA A 341 20.05 -7.50 0.28
N GLY A 342 18.78 -7.23 0.01
CA GLY A 342 18.11 -5.97 0.32
C GLY A 342 17.81 -5.78 1.80
N VAL A 343 17.47 -6.87 2.52
CA VAL A 343 17.32 -6.85 3.98
C VAL A 343 18.69 -6.74 4.66
N ALA A 344 19.65 -7.56 4.25
CA ALA A 344 21.04 -7.62 4.74
C ALA A 344 21.18 -7.63 6.27
N ASP A 345 20.19 -8.18 6.97
CA ASP A 345 20.10 -8.18 8.42
C ASP A 345 19.09 -9.26 8.87
N GLN A 346 18.72 -9.24 10.14
CA GLN A 346 17.82 -10.21 10.75
C GLN A 346 16.50 -9.54 11.17
N VAL A 347 15.43 -10.34 11.18
CA VAL A 347 14.14 -9.98 11.76
C VAL A 347 13.86 -10.87 12.95
N LEU A 348 13.57 -10.28 14.10
CA LEU A 348 13.03 -10.97 15.27
C LEU A 348 11.49 -10.97 15.21
N LEU A 349 10.88 -12.15 15.28
CA LEU A 349 9.47 -12.33 15.59
C LEU A 349 9.35 -12.82 17.03
N ASP A 350 8.85 -11.95 17.90
CA ASP A 350 8.57 -12.24 19.30
C ASP A 350 7.06 -12.43 19.50
N VAL A 351 6.67 -13.64 19.93
CA VAL A 351 5.27 -13.99 20.18
C VAL A 351 4.95 -14.12 21.67
N GLY A 352 5.82 -13.60 22.53
CA GLY A 352 5.71 -13.64 23.98
C GLY A 352 6.39 -14.86 24.59
N ASP A 353 5.82 -16.05 24.39
CA ASP A 353 6.34 -17.31 24.95
C ASP A 353 7.44 -17.96 24.09
N GLU A 354 7.59 -17.51 22.85
CA GLU A 354 8.59 -17.98 21.91
C GLU A 354 9.15 -16.82 21.08
N ARG A 355 10.41 -16.97 20.66
CA ARG A 355 11.10 -16.02 19.81
C ARG A 355 11.74 -16.76 18.65
N VAL A 356 11.55 -16.23 17.44
CA VAL A 356 12.07 -16.79 16.20
C VAL A 356 12.82 -15.68 15.44
N VAL A 357 14.01 -16.00 14.94
CA VAL A 357 14.80 -15.11 14.09
C VAL A 357 14.73 -15.60 12.65
N ILE A 358 14.35 -14.70 11.74
CA ILE A 358 14.51 -14.87 10.30
C ILE A 358 15.84 -14.21 9.92
N ASP A 359 16.84 -15.04 9.62
CA ASP A 359 18.19 -14.59 9.28
C ASP A 359 18.36 -14.53 7.77
N PHE A 360 18.28 -13.34 7.19
CA PHE A 360 18.42 -13.15 5.74
C PHE A 360 19.88 -13.24 5.29
N VAL A 361 20.86 -13.17 6.21
CA VAL A 361 22.27 -13.32 5.89
C VAL A 361 22.64 -14.80 5.81
N ALA A 362 22.23 -15.58 6.81
CA ALA A 362 22.41 -17.03 6.84
C ALA A 362 21.38 -17.79 5.99
N ARG A 363 20.30 -17.12 5.57
CA ARG A 363 19.15 -17.68 4.83
C ARG A 363 18.47 -18.83 5.57
N GLU A 364 18.24 -18.65 6.86
CA GLU A 364 17.55 -19.64 7.68
C GLU A 364 16.65 -18.99 8.74
N VAL A 365 15.63 -19.73 9.16
CA VAL A 365 14.85 -19.45 10.37
C VAL A 365 15.47 -20.21 11.54
N ARG A 366 15.69 -19.54 12.67
CA ARG A 366 16.37 -20.14 13.83
C ARG A 366 15.92 -19.56 15.16
N ARG A 367 16.39 -20.15 16.26
CA ARG A 367 16.27 -19.54 17.59
C ARG A 367 17.20 -18.32 17.69
N PRO A 368 16.82 -17.29 18.46
CA PRO A 368 17.75 -16.22 18.80
C PRO A 368 18.90 -16.77 19.64
N THR A 369 20.06 -16.16 19.47
CA THR A 369 21.22 -16.34 20.35
C THR A 369 21.11 -15.42 21.58
N ASP A 370 21.84 -15.74 22.66
CA ASP A 370 21.74 -14.99 23.92
C ASP A 370 22.11 -13.51 23.71
N GLY A 371 21.19 -12.61 24.04
CA GLY A 371 21.37 -11.16 23.90
C GLY A 371 21.29 -10.64 22.46
N GLU A 372 20.86 -11.46 21.51
CA GLU A 372 20.67 -11.05 20.12
C GLU A 372 19.53 -10.04 20.00
N GLU A 373 19.84 -8.89 19.39
CA GLU A 373 18.88 -7.80 19.18
C GLU A 373 18.89 -7.43 17.69
N PRO A 374 18.17 -8.18 16.83
CA PRO A 374 18.08 -7.92 15.39
C PRO A 374 17.65 -6.50 15.06
N ARG A 375 18.00 -6.03 13.84
CA ARG A 375 17.67 -4.66 13.40
C ARG A 375 16.18 -4.42 13.37
N TYR A 376 15.40 -5.40 12.94
CA TYR A 376 13.94 -5.34 12.85
C TYR A 376 13.33 -6.29 13.87
N GLN A 377 12.32 -5.83 14.60
CA GLN A 377 11.65 -6.64 15.62
C GLN A 377 10.15 -6.41 15.54
N PHE A 378 9.40 -7.50 15.54
CA PHE A 378 7.94 -7.51 15.59
C PHE A 378 7.48 -8.26 16.84
N PHE A 379 6.58 -7.63 17.60
CA PHE A 379 5.96 -8.20 18.79
C PHE A 379 4.50 -8.44 18.48
N VAL A 380 4.09 -9.70 18.45
CA VAL A 380 2.78 -10.13 17.96
C VAL A 380 2.15 -11.09 18.96
N ALA A 381 0.83 -11.02 19.13
CA ALA A 381 0.14 -12.02 19.95
C ALA A 381 0.27 -13.43 19.35
N ARG A 382 0.64 -14.41 20.16
CA ARG A 382 0.84 -15.82 19.73
C ARG A 382 -0.33 -16.38 18.92
N ASP A 383 -1.57 -16.09 19.32
CA ASP A 383 -2.76 -16.62 18.64
C ASP A 383 -2.86 -16.18 17.16
N LEU A 384 -2.43 -14.95 16.85
CA LEU A 384 -2.44 -14.44 15.48
C LEU A 384 -1.41 -15.16 14.61
N VAL A 385 -0.19 -15.34 15.12
CA VAL A 385 0.87 -16.06 14.39
C VAL A 385 0.51 -17.53 14.22
N ASP A 386 -0.01 -18.17 15.27
CA ASP A 386 -0.49 -19.56 15.14
C ASP A 386 -1.60 -19.66 14.09
N HIS A 387 -2.54 -18.71 14.03
CA HIS A 387 -3.58 -18.68 12.99
C HIS A 387 -3.00 -18.57 11.59
N LEU A 388 -2.12 -17.60 11.33
CA LEU A 388 -1.48 -17.41 10.03
C LEU A 388 -0.74 -18.67 9.57
N VAL A 389 -0.07 -19.36 10.49
CA VAL A 389 0.65 -20.60 10.19
C VAL A 389 -0.30 -21.78 9.95
N ARG A 390 -1.37 -21.93 10.75
CA ARG A 390 -2.39 -22.99 10.56
C ARG A 390 -3.11 -22.86 9.23
N GLU A 391 -3.51 -21.65 8.86
CA GLU A 391 -4.23 -21.36 7.62
C GLU A 391 -3.30 -21.20 6.41
N ARG A 392 -1.98 -21.28 6.63
CA ARG A 392 -0.95 -21.12 5.60
C ARG A 392 -1.10 -19.81 4.80
N VAL A 393 -1.41 -18.72 5.51
CA VAL A 393 -1.57 -17.38 4.91
C VAL A 393 -0.24 -16.93 4.34
N ASP A 394 -0.17 -16.74 3.02
CA ASP A 394 1.06 -16.41 2.32
C ASP A 394 1.31 -14.90 2.14
N ASP A 395 0.34 -14.05 2.52
CA ASP A 395 0.47 -12.59 2.64
C ASP A 395 0.23 -12.14 4.07
N TRP A 396 1.29 -12.00 4.85
CA TRP A 396 1.18 -11.46 6.20
C TRP A 396 1.03 -9.94 6.19
N VAL A 397 1.40 -9.25 5.10
CA VAL A 397 1.15 -7.81 4.97
C VAL A 397 -0.34 -7.54 4.90
N ASN A 398 -1.04 -8.29 4.05
CA ASN A 398 -2.48 -8.22 3.91
C ASN A 398 -3.20 -8.56 5.22
N GLU A 399 -2.83 -9.64 5.92
CA GLU A 399 -3.59 -10.05 7.13
C GLU A 399 -3.07 -9.45 8.45
N LEU A 400 -1.76 -9.59 8.73
CA LEU A 400 -1.19 -9.22 10.03
C LEU A 400 -0.81 -7.75 10.11
N PHE A 401 -0.02 -7.24 9.16
CA PHE A 401 0.53 -5.89 9.29
C PHE A 401 -0.55 -4.81 9.13
N LEU A 402 -1.51 -5.00 8.22
CA LEU A 402 -2.67 -4.10 8.13
C LEU A 402 -3.60 -4.19 9.36
N SER A 403 -3.57 -5.30 10.12
CA SER A 403 -4.39 -5.43 11.33
C SER A 403 -4.04 -4.44 12.44
N MET A 404 -2.82 -3.88 12.40
CA MET A 404 -2.25 -3.07 13.48
C MET A 404 -2.18 -3.77 14.85
N ARG A 405 -2.41 -5.09 14.93
CA ARG A 405 -2.36 -5.89 16.18
C ARG A 405 -0.94 -6.38 16.50
N PHE A 406 0.03 -5.49 16.37
CA PHE A 406 1.43 -5.76 16.68
C PHE A 406 2.12 -4.48 17.13
N SER A 407 3.26 -4.60 17.81
CA SER A 407 4.21 -3.50 17.96
C SER A 407 5.50 -3.80 17.21
N ALA A 408 6.26 -2.76 16.87
CA ALA A 408 7.50 -2.90 16.12
C ALA A 408 8.63 -2.03 16.68
N ARG A 409 9.85 -2.55 16.60
CA ARG A 409 11.09 -1.77 16.75
C ARG A 409 11.92 -1.90 15.49
N ARG A 410 12.62 -0.83 15.14
CA ARG A 410 13.66 -0.88 14.12
C ARG A 410 14.80 0.07 14.41
N ARG A 411 16.01 -0.31 13.99
CA ARG A 411 17.16 0.60 13.88
C ARG A 411 17.36 0.99 12.42
N GLY A 412 17.50 2.30 12.16
CA GLY A 412 17.73 2.81 10.81
C GLY A 412 16.46 3.06 9.99
N ALA A 413 16.63 3.16 8.67
CA ALA A 413 15.58 3.53 7.72
C ALA A 413 14.53 2.42 7.52
N TYR A 414 13.46 2.77 6.81
CA TYR A 414 12.42 1.79 6.44
C TYR A 414 13.02 0.87 5.39
N ASN A 415 12.71 -0.43 5.45
CA ASN A 415 13.20 -1.41 4.48
C ASN A 415 11.99 -2.17 3.93
N ASP A 416 11.68 -1.93 2.67
CA ASP A 416 10.56 -2.55 1.97
C ASP A 416 10.77 -4.05 1.72
N TYR A 417 12.01 -4.51 1.53
CA TYR A 417 12.30 -5.95 1.33
C TYR A 417 11.83 -6.82 2.50
N VAL A 418 11.86 -6.30 3.73
CA VAL A 418 11.30 -6.99 4.90
C VAL A 418 9.82 -7.28 4.67
N TYR A 419 9.05 -6.28 4.25
CA TYR A 419 7.62 -6.43 4.03
C TYR A 419 7.30 -7.18 2.73
N THR A 420 8.13 -7.05 1.69
CA THR A 420 8.01 -7.87 0.48
C THR A 420 8.19 -9.35 0.79
N PHE A 421 9.14 -9.72 1.66
CA PHE A 421 9.27 -11.10 2.13
C PHE A 421 7.98 -11.59 2.79
N PHE A 422 7.42 -10.82 3.73
CA PHE A 422 6.17 -11.17 4.42
C PHE A 422 4.93 -11.15 3.51
N LYS A 423 4.98 -10.51 2.34
CA LYS A 423 3.95 -10.56 1.30
C LYS A 423 4.10 -11.78 0.39
N CYS A 424 5.33 -12.27 0.24
CA CYS A 424 5.73 -13.30 -0.71
C CYS A 424 6.09 -14.62 -0.02
N LEU A 425 5.25 -15.13 0.89
CA LEU A 425 5.50 -16.39 1.58
C LEU A 425 5.07 -17.63 0.77
N SER A 426 5.05 -17.50 -0.56
CA SER A 426 4.85 -18.60 -1.52
C SER A 426 5.91 -18.51 -2.62
N VAL A 427 6.25 -19.67 -3.22
CA VAL A 427 7.29 -19.74 -4.24
C VAL A 427 6.96 -18.88 -5.46
N GLU A 428 5.70 -18.90 -5.91
CA GLU A 428 5.23 -18.14 -7.07
C GLU A 428 5.37 -16.63 -6.87
N ARG A 429 4.90 -16.12 -5.73
CA ARG A 429 5.03 -14.70 -5.36
C ARG A 429 6.47 -14.27 -5.18
N LEU A 430 7.28 -15.10 -4.52
CA LEU A 430 8.69 -14.81 -4.29
C LEU A 430 9.45 -14.70 -5.61
N GLN A 431 9.26 -15.67 -6.52
CA GLN A 431 9.92 -15.67 -7.82
C GLN A 431 9.54 -14.44 -8.65
N TYR A 432 8.27 -14.02 -8.60
CA TYR A 432 7.84 -12.78 -9.25
C TYR A 432 8.56 -11.55 -8.67
N ALA A 433 8.59 -11.42 -7.33
CA ALA A 433 9.24 -10.29 -6.67
C ALA A 433 10.75 -10.22 -6.95
N GLU A 434 11.43 -11.37 -6.90
CA GLU A 434 12.85 -11.50 -7.24
C GLU A 434 13.12 -11.08 -8.69
N GLY A 435 12.29 -11.54 -9.64
CA GLY A 435 12.36 -11.12 -11.04
C GLY A 435 12.20 -9.62 -11.21
N PHE A 436 11.19 -9.02 -10.57
CA PHE A 436 10.95 -7.58 -10.60
C PHE A 436 12.15 -6.76 -10.08
N TYR A 437 12.76 -7.20 -8.97
CA TYR A 437 13.92 -6.50 -8.40
C TYR A 437 15.19 -6.70 -9.23
N ALA A 438 15.35 -7.86 -9.88
CA ALA A 438 16.47 -8.11 -10.79
C ALA A 438 16.43 -7.21 -12.04
N GLU A 439 15.26 -6.73 -12.44
CA GLU A 439 15.09 -5.81 -13.58
C GLU A 439 15.48 -4.33 -13.29
N ASN A 440 16.11 -4.05 -12.15
CA ASN A 440 16.57 -2.70 -11.80
C ASN A 440 17.71 -2.19 -12.70
N GLY A 441 17.59 -0.95 -13.19
CA GLY A 441 18.61 -0.28 -14.00
C GLY A 441 18.04 0.58 -15.14
N PRO A 442 18.88 1.07 -16.06
CA PRO A 442 18.49 1.95 -17.17
C PRO A 442 17.83 1.20 -18.34
N SER A 443 17.22 0.03 -18.12
CA SER A 443 16.66 -0.84 -19.17
C SER A 443 15.57 -0.17 -20.01
N GLN A 444 14.83 0.78 -19.41
CA GLN A 444 13.82 1.60 -20.10
C GLN A 444 14.34 3.00 -20.50
N GLY A 445 15.65 3.13 -20.64
CA GLY A 445 16.34 4.35 -21.07
C GLY A 445 16.75 5.26 -19.91
N THR A 446 17.43 6.34 -20.29
CA THR A 446 17.93 7.39 -19.39
C THR A 446 17.55 8.77 -19.92
N PHE A 447 17.61 9.78 -19.06
CA PHE A 447 17.39 11.19 -19.41
C PHE A 447 18.37 12.08 -18.63
N GLU A 448 18.55 13.33 -19.07
CA GLU A 448 19.40 14.29 -18.39
C GLU A 448 18.61 15.01 -17.28
N LEU A 449 19.15 15.00 -16.07
CA LEU A 449 18.59 15.66 -14.89
C LEU A 449 19.71 16.25 -14.04
N ALA A 450 19.68 17.56 -13.82
CA ALA A 450 20.67 18.28 -13.00
C ALA A 450 22.14 17.98 -13.37
N GLY A 451 22.41 17.78 -14.67
CA GLY A 451 23.75 17.45 -15.16
C GLY A 451 24.16 15.98 -15.02
N TYR A 452 23.24 15.10 -14.59
CA TYR A 452 23.41 13.64 -14.56
C TYR A 452 22.56 12.97 -15.64
N GLN A 453 23.07 11.88 -16.22
CA GLN A 453 22.27 10.91 -16.96
C GLN A 453 21.66 9.91 -15.98
N VAL A 454 20.35 9.96 -15.81
CA VAL A 454 19.58 9.21 -14.81
C VAL A 454 18.65 8.21 -15.49
N GLN A 455 18.46 7.02 -14.92
CA GLN A 455 17.46 6.06 -15.44
C GLN A 455 16.05 6.67 -15.44
N ARG A 456 15.25 6.35 -16.46
CA ARG A 456 13.90 6.90 -16.61
C ARG A 456 12.91 6.41 -15.55
N ARG A 457 13.04 5.15 -15.12
CA ARG A 457 12.09 4.52 -14.18
C ARG A 457 12.65 4.51 -12.77
N CYS A 458 11.84 4.96 -11.82
CA CYS A 458 12.16 4.93 -10.40
C CYS A 458 12.47 3.48 -9.93
N PRO A 459 13.61 3.22 -9.26
CA PRO A 459 13.98 1.87 -8.79
C PRO A 459 12.91 1.18 -7.92
N HIS A 460 12.14 1.96 -7.14
CA HIS A 460 11.12 1.45 -6.22
C HIS A 460 9.86 0.91 -6.93
N MET A 461 9.09 1.79 -7.61
CA MET A 461 7.78 1.46 -8.21
C MET A 461 7.66 1.95 -9.65
N LYS A 462 8.80 2.07 -10.35
CA LYS A 462 8.91 2.38 -11.78
C LYS A 462 8.16 3.66 -12.25
N ALA A 463 7.87 4.59 -11.34
CA ALA A 463 7.41 5.94 -11.69
C ALA A 463 8.32 6.59 -12.74
N ASP A 464 7.76 7.33 -13.70
CA ASP A 464 8.54 8.05 -14.70
C ASP A 464 9.25 9.25 -14.08
N LEU A 465 10.56 9.12 -13.83
CA LEU A 465 11.37 10.17 -13.22
C LEU A 465 11.50 11.41 -14.12
N THR A 466 11.26 11.32 -15.42
CA THR A 466 11.21 12.51 -16.28
C THR A 466 10.10 13.48 -15.89
N ARG A 467 9.04 12.96 -15.23
CA ARG A 467 7.87 13.73 -14.80
C ARG A 467 7.88 14.01 -13.30
N PHE A 468 8.31 13.02 -12.52
CA PHE A 468 8.14 13.03 -11.07
C PHE A 468 9.42 13.27 -10.29
N ALA A 469 10.59 13.42 -10.92
CA ALA A 469 11.81 13.76 -10.20
C ALA A 469 11.89 15.26 -9.88
N GLU A 470 12.27 15.58 -8.65
CA GLU A 470 12.69 16.91 -8.21
C GLU A 470 14.08 16.81 -7.61
N VAL A 471 14.92 17.82 -7.82
CA VAL A 471 16.30 17.82 -7.33
C VAL A 471 16.52 19.05 -6.46
N GLU A 472 17.01 18.80 -5.24
CA GLU A 472 17.43 19.82 -4.29
C GLU A 472 18.76 19.36 -3.66
N ASP A 473 19.77 20.22 -3.67
CA ASP A 473 21.10 19.96 -3.09
C ASP A 473 21.75 18.62 -3.50
N GLY A 474 21.60 18.23 -4.77
CA GLY A 474 22.15 16.98 -5.31
C GLY A 474 21.37 15.72 -4.91
N ILE A 475 20.24 15.88 -4.21
CA ILE A 475 19.31 14.82 -3.86
C ILE A 475 18.13 14.85 -4.83
N MET A 476 17.92 13.76 -5.56
CA MET A 476 16.74 13.57 -6.37
C MET A 476 15.64 12.89 -5.55
N THR A 477 14.45 13.46 -5.54
CA THR A 477 13.26 12.88 -4.91
C THR A 477 12.20 12.55 -5.96
N CYS A 478 11.71 11.31 -5.98
CA CYS A 478 10.54 10.91 -6.74
C CYS A 478 9.29 11.42 -6.02
N ARG A 479 8.70 12.52 -6.50
CA ARG A 479 7.55 13.20 -5.88
C ARG A 479 6.28 12.35 -5.83
N LEU A 480 6.19 11.29 -6.63
CA LEU A 480 5.05 10.38 -6.62
C LEU A 480 5.04 9.51 -5.36
N HIS A 481 6.19 8.92 -5.02
CA HIS A 481 6.32 7.96 -3.92
C HIS A 481 7.06 8.51 -2.69
N GLY A 482 7.69 9.68 -2.81
CA GLY A 482 8.47 10.32 -1.74
C GLY A 482 9.83 9.67 -1.47
N TRP A 483 10.34 8.87 -2.41
CA TRP A 483 11.65 8.24 -2.30
C TRP A 483 12.76 9.15 -2.79
N SER A 484 13.92 9.13 -2.16
CA SER A 484 15.03 10.05 -2.43
C SER A 484 16.36 9.31 -2.64
N TRP A 485 17.21 9.88 -3.50
CA TRP A 485 18.51 9.34 -3.88
C TRP A 485 19.54 10.45 -4.00
N GLU A 486 20.77 10.16 -3.58
CA GLU A 486 21.93 11.02 -3.85
C GLU A 486 22.40 10.81 -5.29
N LEU A 487 22.32 11.85 -6.14
CA LEU A 487 22.64 11.73 -7.57
C LEU A 487 24.11 11.36 -7.83
N ALA A 488 25.03 11.84 -6.98
CA ALA A 488 26.45 11.62 -7.15
C ALA A 488 26.88 10.14 -7.02
N SER A 489 26.18 9.39 -6.18
CA SER A 489 26.48 7.98 -5.89
C SER A 489 25.42 7.01 -6.38
N GLY A 490 24.22 7.50 -6.69
CA GLY A 490 23.03 6.67 -6.92
C GLY A 490 22.46 6.06 -5.64
N ARG A 491 23.01 6.36 -4.45
CA ARG A 491 22.59 5.74 -3.19
C ARG A 491 21.18 6.18 -2.82
N CYS A 492 20.30 5.22 -2.55
CA CYS A 492 18.98 5.51 -2.00
C CYS A 492 19.09 6.01 -0.56
N LEU A 493 18.37 7.08 -0.25
CA LEU A 493 18.30 7.72 1.07
C LEU A 493 17.06 7.28 1.86
N THR A 494 16.10 6.62 1.19
CA THR A 494 14.82 6.21 1.77
C THR A 494 14.82 4.77 2.27
N SER A 495 15.41 3.85 1.51
CA SER A 495 15.53 2.41 1.82
C SER A 495 16.86 1.89 1.27
N ASP A 496 17.44 0.87 1.92
CA ASP A 496 18.61 0.18 1.38
C ASP A 496 18.24 -0.68 0.16
N GLY A 497 19.20 -1.03 -0.72
CA GLY A 497 18.99 -1.99 -1.81
C GLY A 497 18.40 -1.47 -3.13
N HIS A 498 18.01 -0.19 -3.20
CA HIS A 498 17.40 0.42 -4.41
C HIS A 498 18.30 1.45 -5.10
N PRO A 499 19.49 1.11 -5.61
CA PRO A 499 20.37 2.10 -6.24
C PRO A 499 19.71 2.73 -7.47
N LEU A 500 19.84 4.05 -7.60
CA LEU A 500 19.48 4.79 -8.80
C LEU A 500 20.68 4.84 -9.73
N TYR A 501 20.50 4.40 -10.98
CA TYR A 501 21.46 4.71 -12.03
C TYR A 501 21.47 6.23 -12.27
N ALA A 502 22.54 6.90 -11.86
CA ALA A 502 22.83 8.30 -12.12
C ALA A 502 24.32 8.46 -12.37
N ARG A 503 24.70 9.07 -13.50
CA ARG A 503 26.11 9.28 -13.86
C ARG A 503 26.34 10.66 -14.47
N LEU A 504 27.54 11.22 -14.36
CA LEU A 504 27.87 12.42 -15.11
C LEU A 504 28.05 12.07 -16.60
N PRO A 505 27.54 12.89 -17.54
CA PRO A 505 27.77 12.70 -18.96
C PRO A 505 29.28 12.56 -19.26
N GLY A 506 29.67 11.45 -19.88
CA GLY A 506 31.07 11.19 -20.26
C GLY A 506 31.91 10.38 -19.27
N SER A 507 31.35 9.89 -18.15
CA SER A 507 32.02 8.87 -17.33
C SER A 507 31.93 7.49 -18.00
N GLU A 508 33.05 6.78 -18.18
CA GLU A 508 33.07 5.40 -18.69
C GLU A 508 32.34 4.44 -17.73
N ASP A 509 31.70 3.39 -18.28
CA ASP A 509 31.03 2.34 -17.49
C ASP A 509 32.09 1.57 -16.68
N LEU A 510 32.12 1.77 -15.36
CA LEU A 510 32.76 0.80 -14.49
C LEU A 510 31.87 -0.46 -14.46
N PRO A 511 32.43 -1.67 -14.62
CA PRO A 511 31.64 -2.88 -14.60
C PRO A 511 30.85 -2.96 -13.29
N ALA A 512 29.57 -3.35 -13.40
CA ALA A 512 28.72 -3.64 -12.26
C ALA A 512 29.49 -4.56 -11.30
N ALA A 513 29.58 -4.18 -10.03
CA ALA A 513 30.17 -5.01 -8.98
C ALA A 513 29.26 -6.23 -8.74
N GLY A 514 29.36 -7.22 -9.62
CA GLY A 514 28.76 -8.55 -9.49
C GLY A 514 29.82 -9.57 -9.11
N SER A 515 29.59 -10.24 -7.97
CA SER A 515 30.00 -11.62 -7.66
C SER A 515 31.39 -12.08 -8.11
N ALA A 516 32.44 -11.70 -7.37
CA ALA A 516 33.69 -12.46 -7.39
C ALA A 516 33.54 -13.74 -6.54
N GLY A 517 33.05 -14.80 -7.18
CA GLY A 517 33.16 -16.17 -6.70
C GLY A 517 34.64 -16.56 -6.50
N GLY A 518 34.93 -17.18 -5.37
CA GLY A 518 36.27 -17.65 -5.03
C GLY A 518 36.71 -18.81 -5.93
N ALA A 519 37.92 -18.70 -6.47
CA ALA A 519 38.73 -19.84 -6.87
C ALA A 519 40.22 -19.48 -6.68
N GLY A 520 40.95 -20.37 -6.03
CA GLY A 520 42.24 -20.14 -5.41
C GLY A 520 43.44 -19.95 -6.33
N GLY A 521 44.57 -19.62 -5.70
CA GLY A 521 45.90 -19.66 -6.31
C GLY A 521 46.90 -18.82 -5.52
N GLY A 522 47.62 -19.44 -4.59
CA GLY A 522 48.49 -18.75 -3.64
C GLY A 522 49.91 -18.42 -4.13
N VAL A 523 50.72 -18.11 -3.11
CA VAL A 523 52.19 -18.02 -3.02
C VAL A 523 52.78 -16.61 -3.15
N GLY A 524 53.48 -16.19 -2.08
CA GLY A 524 54.61 -15.27 -2.15
C GLY A 524 54.63 -14.21 -1.04
N GLY A 525 55.48 -14.38 -0.03
CA GLY A 525 55.53 -13.52 1.16
C GLY A 525 56.46 -12.30 1.08
N VAL A 526 56.87 -11.87 2.29
CA VAL A 526 57.73 -10.73 2.67
C VAL A 526 56.96 -9.39 2.69
N GLY A 527 56.93 -8.54 3.72
CA GLY A 527 57.60 -8.48 5.01
C GLY A 527 57.84 -7.01 5.40
N VAL A 528 57.43 -6.63 6.62
CA VAL A 528 57.99 -5.57 7.49
C VAL A 528 57.58 -4.08 7.29
N GLY A 529 57.12 -3.49 8.41
CA GLY A 529 57.28 -2.08 8.82
C GLY A 529 56.02 -1.23 8.62
N GLY A 530 55.47 -0.47 9.57
CA GLY A 530 55.95 0.05 10.85
C GLY A 530 55.49 1.52 10.98
N GLY A 531 54.89 1.89 12.12
CA GLY A 531 54.51 3.27 12.48
C GLY A 531 53.03 3.60 12.20
N GLY A 532 52.18 3.97 13.16
CA GLY A 532 52.41 4.69 14.40
C GLY A 532 52.21 6.18 14.16
N GLY A 533 51.01 6.71 14.46
CA GLY A 533 50.70 8.13 14.27
C GLY A 533 49.26 8.50 14.59
N THR A 534 48.89 8.47 15.87
CA THR A 534 47.77 9.23 16.44
C THR A 534 48.21 10.68 16.68
N VAL A 535 47.43 11.70 16.29
CA VAL A 535 47.23 12.99 17.02
C VAL A 535 45.91 13.65 16.53
N PRO A 536 45.14 14.34 17.40
CA PRO A 536 43.76 14.78 17.19
C PRO A 536 43.59 16.31 16.99
N ALA A 537 42.37 16.77 16.66
CA ALA A 537 41.82 18.12 16.93
C ALA A 537 40.34 18.11 16.50
N SER A 538 39.30 18.26 17.34
CA SER A 538 38.84 19.43 18.12
C SER A 538 38.77 20.73 17.32
N ILE A 539 37.54 21.25 17.13
CA ILE A 539 37.06 22.65 16.99
C ILE A 539 35.60 22.49 16.49
N GLY A 540 34.54 23.08 17.03
CA GLY A 540 34.37 24.11 18.04
C GLY A 540 32.97 24.69 17.84
N ASP A 541 32.15 24.65 18.89
CA ASP A 541 30.87 25.35 18.98
C ASP A 541 31.05 26.85 18.69
N THR A 542 30.14 27.44 17.94
CA THR A 542 29.83 28.87 18.07
C THR A 542 28.35 29.11 17.81
N GLU A 543 27.61 29.27 18.91
CA GLU A 543 26.40 30.08 18.96
C GLU A 543 26.70 31.51 18.49
N ARG A 544 25.85 32.07 17.62
CA ARG A 544 25.56 33.51 17.60
C ARG A 544 24.08 33.76 17.33
N SER A 545 23.41 34.21 18.37
CA SER A 545 22.22 35.05 18.32
C SER A 545 22.58 36.46 17.85
N ARG A 546 21.70 37.09 17.04
CA ARG A 546 21.03 38.38 17.34
C ARG A 546 20.32 38.97 16.11
N CYS A 547 19.02 39.20 16.31
CA CYS A 547 18.17 40.33 15.91
C CYS A 547 18.45 41.10 14.61
N GLY A 548 17.42 41.09 13.77
CA GLY A 548 17.07 42.07 12.73
C GLY A 548 15.68 41.75 12.23
#